data_AF-A0A0D6LEG7-F1
#
_entry.id   AF-A0A0D6LEG7-F1
#
_cell.length_a   1.000
_cell.length_b   1.000
_cell.length_c   1.000
_cell.angle_alpha   90.00
_cell.angle_beta   90.00
_cell.angle_gamma   90.00
#
_symmetry.space_group_name_H-M   'P 1'
#
loop_
_entity.id
_entity.type
_entity.pdbx_description
1 polymer ?
#
loop_
_entity_poly.entity_id
_entity_poly.type
_entity_poly.pdbx_seq_one_letter_code
_entity_poly.pdbx_strand_id
1 'polypeptide(L)'
;MEDVELMGFRLPKGTVILPQYGTVHYDAHYYPEPEKFRPERFLDEEGYFKKRPELNPFGMGKRTCLGENLARYELFLLFTTLLQKYEFRPIGNALNFG
;
A
#
# COMPACT_ATOMS: atom_id res chain seq x y z
N MET A 1 -16.14 -15.68 -17.61
CA MET A 1 -16.36 -15.89 -16.17
C MET A 1 -16.94 -17.27 -16.01
N GLU A 2 -16.35 -18.06 -15.12
CA GLU A 2 -16.60 -19.49 -14.92
C GLU A 2 -16.68 -19.76 -13.41
N ASP A 3 -17.15 -20.94 -13.02
CA ASP A 3 -17.04 -21.40 -11.63
C ASP A 3 -15.56 -21.53 -11.24
N VAL A 4 -15.21 -21.28 -9.98
CA VAL A 4 -13.84 -21.40 -9.48
C VAL A 4 -13.79 -22.08 -8.11
N GLU A 5 -12.75 -22.88 -7.87
CA GLU A 5 -12.44 -23.39 -6.55
C GLU A 5 -11.36 -22.50 -5.90
N LEU A 6 -11.65 -21.98 -4.71
CA LEU A 6 -10.76 -21.11 -3.96
C LEU A 6 -10.72 -21.56 -2.51
N MET A 7 -9.54 -21.92 -2.01
CA MET A 7 -9.33 -22.36 -0.61
C MET A 7 -10.29 -23.49 -0.19
N GLY A 8 -10.62 -24.42 -1.10
CA GLY A 8 -11.55 -25.52 -0.88
C GLY A 8 -13.05 -25.15 -0.98
N PHE A 9 -13.37 -23.89 -1.30
CA PHE A 9 -14.74 -23.44 -1.54
C PHE A 9 -15.01 -23.34 -3.04
N ARG A 10 -16.15 -23.88 -3.49
CA ARG A 10 -16.64 -23.68 -4.86
C ARG A 10 -17.44 -22.39 -4.95
N LEU A 11 -16.94 -21.43 -5.73
CA LEU A 11 -17.58 -20.16 -6.02
C LEU A 11 -18.27 -20.24 -7.39
N PRO A 12 -19.61 -20.14 -7.47
CA PRO A 12 -20.34 -20.14 -8.73
C PRO A 12 -19.97 -18.96 -9.62
N LYS A 13 -20.05 -19.15 -10.94
CA LYS A 13 -19.95 -18.07 -11.92
C LYS A 13 -20.88 -16.91 -11.56
N GLY A 14 -20.33 -15.70 -11.60
CA GLY A 14 -21.07 -14.47 -11.29
C GLY A 14 -21.02 -14.06 -9.81
N THR A 15 -20.36 -14.84 -8.96
CA THR A 15 -20.06 -14.42 -7.58
C THR A 15 -19.24 -13.12 -7.59
N VAL A 16 -19.70 -12.11 -6.86
CA VAL A 16 -18.97 -10.85 -6.67
C VAL A 16 -17.84 -11.09 -5.67
N ILE A 17 -16.62 -10.76 -6.06
CA ILE A 17 -15.43 -10.85 -5.22
C ILE A 17 -14.91 -9.44 -4.96
N LEU A 18 -14.78 -9.07 -3.69
CA LEU A 18 -14.28 -7.77 -3.27
C LEU A 18 -12.92 -7.95 -2.58
N PRO A 19 -11.80 -7.59 -3.22
CA PRO A 19 -10.49 -7.68 -2.57
C PRO A 19 -10.40 -6.68 -1.41
N GLN A 20 -10.07 -7.18 -0.21
CA GLN A 20 -9.88 -6.35 0.98
C GLN A 20 -8.41 -5.97 1.12
N TYR A 21 -7.95 -4.97 0.37
CA TYR A 21 -6.54 -4.57 0.41
C TYR A 21 -6.12 -4.04 1.79
N GLY A 22 -7.01 -3.30 2.46
CA GLY A 22 -6.73 -2.77 3.80
C GLY A 22 -6.41 -3.86 4.82
N THR A 23 -7.10 -5.01 4.77
CA THR A 23 -6.80 -6.11 5.71
C THR A 23 -5.43 -6.72 5.45
N VAL A 24 -5.01 -6.83 4.18
CA VAL A 24 -3.67 -7.29 3.82
C VAL A 24 -2.60 -6.29 4.27
N HIS A 25 -2.85 -4.99 4.10
CA HIS A 25 -1.89 -3.94 4.47
C HIS A 25 -1.75 -3.77 5.99
N TYR A 26 -2.73 -4.23 6.77
CA TYR A 26 -2.71 -4.25 8.23
C TYR A 26 -2.45 -5.64 8.83
N ASP A 27 -2.11 -6.64 8.02
CA ASP A 27 -1.82 -7.97 8.52
C ASP A 27 -0.42 -8.02 9.17
N ALA A 28 -0.39 -8.30 10.48
CA ALA A 28 0.84 -8.37 11.27
C ALA A 28 1.79 -9.50 10.82
N HIS A 29 1.30 -10.50 10.09
CA HIS A 29 2.14 -11.55 9.50
C HIS A 29 3.08 -10.97 8.43
N TYR A 30 2.60 -10.03 7.61
CA TYR A 30 3.37 -9.38 6.55
C TYR A 30 4.01 -8.06 7.01
N TYR A 31 3.34 -7.35 7.91
CA TYR A 31 3.70 -6.02 8.39
C TYR A 31 3.70 -6.00 9.93
N PRO A 32 4.80 -6.40 10.60
CA PRO A 32 4.92 -6.25 12.05
C PRO A 32 4.64 -4.81 12.50
N GLU A 33 3.88 -4.65 13.59
CA GLU A 33 3.38 -3.34 14.06
C GLU A 33 2.70 -2.56 12.91
N PRO A 34 1.61 -3.12 12.31
CA PRO A 34 0.98 -2.56 11.11
C PRO A 34 0.38 -1.16 11.32
N GLU A 35 -0.01 -0.83 12.56
CA GLU A 35 -0.54 0.46 12.95
C GLU A 35 0.51 1.57 13.04
N LYS A 36 1.79 1.22 13.13
CA LYS A 36 2.88 2.20 13.22
C LYS A 36 3.35 2.64 11.84
N PHE A 37 3.45 3.95 11.64
CA PHE A 37 4.10 4.52 10.47
C PHE A 37 5.62 4.32 10.57
N ARG A 38 6.14 3.24 9.96
CA ARG A 38 7.56 2.89 9.96
C ARG A 38 8.09 2.74 8.53
N PRO A 39 8.59 3.82 7.89
CA PRO A 39 9.12 3.78 6.53
C PRO A 39 10.25 2.76 6.33
N GLU A 40 11.02 2.48 7.38
CA GLU A 40 12.19 1.58 7.37
C GLU A 40 11.82 0.14 6.99
N ARG A 41 10.53 -0.25 7.13
CA ARG A 41 10.07 -1.60 6.72
C ARG A 41 10.17 -1.87 5.22
N PHE A 42 10.40 -0.82 4.44
CA PHE A 42 10.64 -0.85 2.98
C PHE A 42 12.12 -0.75 2.61
N LEU A 43 13.03 -0.89 3.58
CA LEU A 43 14.47 -0.96 3.35
C LEU A 43 14.99 -2.37 3.64
N ASP A 44 16.08 -2.76 2.99
CA ASP A 44 16.90 -3.92 3.37
C ASP A 44 17.96 -3.55 4.41
N GLU A 45 18.80 -4.51 4.79
CA GLU A 45 19.82 -4.35 5.84
C GLU A 45 20.90 -3.32 5.45
N GLU A 46 21.12 -3.16 4.14
CA GLU A 46 22.05 -2.21 3.55
C GLU A 46 21.41 -0.82 3.30
N GLY A 47 20.10 -0.67 3.55
CA GLY A 47 19.37 0.58 3.41
C GLY A 47 18.83 0.88 2.01
N TYR A 48 18.86 -0.10 1.09
CA TYR A 48 18.24 0.04 -0.23
C TYR A 48 16.74 -0.26 -0.18
N PHE A 49 16.01 0.30 -1.14
CA PHE A 49 14.58 0.07 -1.23
C PHE A 49 14.25 -1.40 -1.56
N LYS A 50 13.51 -2.03 -0.65
CA LYS A 50 13.00 -3.39 -0.77
C LYS A 50 11.51 -3.37 -1.15
N LYS A 51 11.21 -3.81 -2.38
CA LYS A 51 9.84 -3.99 -2.84
C LYS A 51 9.14 -5.11 -2.05
N ARG A 52 7.91 -4.85 -1.61
CA ARG A 52 7.03 -5.82 -0.92
C ARG A 52 5.89 -6.22 -1.87
N PRO A 53 5.76 -7.48 -2.30
CA PRO A 53 4.69 -7.91 -3.20
C PRO A 53 3.29 -7.84 -2.56
N GLU A 54 3.21 -7.77 -1.23
CA GLU A 54 1.95 -7.65 -0.47
C GLU A 54 1.36 -6.24 -0.55
N LEU A 55 2.19 -5.22 -0.83
CA LEU A 55 1.77 -3.83 -0.95
C LEU A 55 1.19 -3.58 -2.34
N ASN A 56 -0.14 -3.64 -2.44
CA ASN A 56 -0.89 -3.49 -3.70
C ASN A 56 -1.90 -2.32 -3.67
N PRO A 57 -1.48 -1.06 -3.41
CA PRO A 57 -2.38 0.09 -3.31
C PRO A 57 -3.08 0.44 -4.62
N PHE A 58 -2.55 -0.05 -5.74
CA PHE A 58 -3.07 0.15 -7.09
C PHE A 58 -3.78 -1.11 -7.64
N GLY A 59 -4.05 -2.10 -6.79
CA GLY A 59 -4.59 -3.39 -7.19
C GLY A 59 -3.56 -4.30 -7.87
N MET A 60 -4.05 -5.40 -8.46
CA MET A 60 -3.21 -6.39 -9.11
C MET A 60 -3.93 -7.07 -10.29
N GLY A 61 -3.14 -7.69 -11.18
CA GLY A 61 -3.65 -8.46 -12.32
C GLY A 61 -4.21 -7.61 -13.45
N LYS A 62 -5.15 -8.18 -14.23
CA LYS A 62 -5.69 -7.53 -15.45
C LYS A 62 -6.46 -6.23 -15.20
N ARG A 63 -6.76 -5.92 -13.93
CA ARG A 63 -7.51 -4.73 -13.49
C ARG A 63 -6.68 -3.82 -12.58
N THR A 64 -5.35 -3.96 -12.56
CA THR A 64 -4.46 -2.99 -11.91
C THR A 64 -4.76 -1.58 -12.42
N CYS A 65 -4.63 -0.58 -11.54
CA CYS A 65 -4.83 0.82 -11.87
C CYS A 65 -3.97 1.23 -13.06
N LEU A 66 -4.62 1.66 -14.14
CA LEU A 66 -3.95 2.16 -15.34
C LEU A 66 -3.05 3.38 -15.05
N GLY A 67 -3.40 4.16 -14.03
CA GLY A 67 -2.71 5.37 -13.62
C GLY A 67 -1.57 5.16 -12.63
N GLU A 68 -1.20 3.92 -12.27
CA GLU A 68 -0.19 3.66 -11.22
C GLU A 68 1.12 4.42 -11.46
N ASN A 69 1.67 4.35 -12.66
CA ASN A 69 2.94 5.02 -12.96
C ASN A 69 2.82 6.54 -12.87
N LEU A 70 1.75 7.11 -13.42
CA LEU A 70 1.50 8.55 -13.34
C LEU A 70 1.37 9.00 -11.88
N ALA A 71 0.55 8.31 -11.09
CA ALA A 71 0.35 8.62 -9.68
C ALA A 71 1.66 8.55 -8.88
N ARG A 72 2.52 7.57 -9.16
CA ARG A 72 3.85 7.46 -8.52
C ARG A 72 4.76 8.62 -8.88
N TYR A 73 4.79 9.04 -10.15
CA TYR A 73 5.59 10.18 -10.59
C TYR A 73 5.09 11.49 -10.00
N GLU A 74 3.78 11.73 -10.06
CA GLU A 74 3.16 12.92 -9.49
C GLU A 74 3.39 12.99 -7.98
N LEU A 75 3.18 11.88 -7.26
CA LEU A 75 3.44 11.82 -5.82
C LEU A 75 4.90 12.15 -5.50
N PHE A 76 5.85 11.54 -6.21
CA PHE A 76 7.27 11.79 -5.98
C PHE A 76 7.63 13.26 -6.25
N LEU A 77 7.24 13.80 -7.40
CA LEU A 77 7.58 15.17 -7.81
C LEU A 77 6.95 16.21 -6.89
N LEU A 78 5.65 16.08 -6.59
CA LEU A 78 4.95 17.02 -5.73
C LEU A 78 5.51 16.95 -4.31
N PHE A 79 5.65 15.76 -3.74
CA PHE A 79 6.11 15.58 -2.37
C PHE A 79 7.53 16.11 -2.17
N THR A 80 8.47 15.73 -3.04
CA THR A 80 9.85 16.20 -2.94
C THR A 80 9.98 17.70 -3.17
N THR A 81 9.26 18.26 -4.15
CA THR A 81 9.27 19.71 -4.41
C THR A 81 8.74 20.50 -3.22
N LEU A 82 7.67 20.02 -2.58
CA LEU A 82 7.09 20.66 -1.42
C LEU A 82 8.03 20.62 -0.22
N LEU A 83 8.63 19.46 0.08
CA LEU A 83 9.57 19.31 1.19
C LEU A 83 10.88 20.09 1.00
N GLN A 84 11.31 20.30 -0.25
CA GLN A 84 12.50 21.11 -0.53
C GLN A 84 12.26 22.61 -0.36
N LYS A 85 11.01 23.08 -0.54
CA LYS A 85 10.67 24.51 -0.53
C LYS A 85 10.04 24.99 0.76
N TYR A 86 9.41 24.09 1.52
CA TYR A 86 8.61 24.43 2.69
C TYR A 86 8.91 23.50 3.86
N GLU A 87 8.87 24.07 5.07
CA GLU A 87 8.87 23.31 6.31
C GLU A 87 7.42 23.11 6.77
N PHE A 88 7.01 21.85 6.94
CA PHE A 88 5.67 21.51 7.38
C PHE A 88 5.62 21.42 8.91
N ARG A 89 4.67 22.12 9.52
CA ARG A 89 4.42 22.07 10.97
C ARG A 89 2.93 21.82 11.24
N PRO A 90 2.59 21.01 12.24
CA PRO A 90 1.20 20.83 12.66
C PRO A 90 0.64 22.15 13.18
N ILE A 91 -0.67 22.32 13.04
CA ILE A 91 -1.39 23.40 13.70
C ILE A 91 -1.89 22.84 15.04
N GLY A 92 -1.32 23.32 16.15
CA GLY A 92 -1.63 22.88 17.51
C GLY A 92 -0.62 21.88 18.10
N ASN A 93 -0.76 21.55 19.39
CA ASN A 93 0.14 20.67 20.18
C ASN A 93 0.01 19.17 19.87
N ALA A 94 -0.54 18.78 18.73
CA ALA A 94 -0.79 17.39 18.43
C ALA A 94 0.23 16.84 17.45
N LEU A 95 1.41 16.45 17.92
CA LEU A 95 2.23 15.40 17.28
C LEU A 95 3.05 14.65 18.35
N ASN A 96 2.42 13.72 19.05
CA ASN A 96 3.13 12.56 19.57
C ASN A 96 3.21 11.56 18.41
N PHE A 97 4.28 11.62 17.62
CA PHE A 97 4.65 10.49 16.79
C PHE A 97 5.24 9.44 17.74
N GLY A 98 4.38 8.56 18.24
CA GLY A 98 4.80 7.34 18.94
C GLY A 98 5.36 6.30 17.99
#